data_AF-A0A673LQL6-F1
#
_entry.id   AF-A0A673LQL6-F1
#
_cell.length_a   1.000
_cell.length_b   1.000
_cell.length_c   1.000
_cell.angle_alpha   90.00
_cell.angle_beta   90.00
_cell.angle_gamma   90.00
#
_symmetry.space_group_name_H-M   'P 1'
#
loop_
_entity.id
_entity.type
_entity.pdbx_description
1 polymer ?
#
loop_
_entity_poly.entity_id
_entity_poly.type
_entity_poly.pdbx_seq_one_letter_code
_entity_poly.pdbx_strand_id
1 'polypeptide(L)'
;MLREIRTCYSIFCAVISLLIDYIILDKIIFRYIFFDVSVHSHSCLWCNEKGKSFYSTEAVQAHMTDKSHCKLFTDGDAALEFADFYDFRSSYPDAKHGDDVEMKDGELPDEKAVEFDDETLELTLPSGAKIGHRSLMRYYKQRFGVQRTLVPAHNQKAVGRVLKQYKALGWAGDFGFVSQQQKDMQYVRRMKSKWMLKMGMNSNATKQTHFRAQVMF
;
A
#
# COMPACT_ATOMS: atom_id res chain seq x y z
N MET A 1 12.35 23.84 -46.50
CA MET A 1 12.10 22.39 -46.72
C MET A 1 11.52 21.67 -45.50
N LEU A 2 12.16 21.60 -44.33
CA LEU A 2 11.54 20.92 -43.15
C LEU A 2 10.29 21.62 -42.60
N ARG A 3 10.05 22.90 -42.94
CA ARG A 3 8.85 23.66 -42.56
C ARG A 3 7.65 23.42 -43.47
N GLU A 4 7.84 23.08 -44.75
CA GLU A 4 6.73 22.86 -45.70
C GLU A 4 6.12 21.46 -45.57
N ILE A 5 6.91 20.48 -45.12
CA ILE A 5 6.41 19.14 -44.78
C ILE A 5 5.45 19.21 -43.56
N ARG A 6 5.58 20.21 -42.69
CA ARG A 6 4.72 20.40 -41.50
C ARG A 6 3.28 20.78 -41.83
N THR A 7 3.04 21.42 -42.98
CA THR A 7 1.73 21.98 -43.34
C THR A 7 0.91 21.09 -44.26
N CYS A 8 1.55 20.28 -45.13
CA CYS A 8 0.83 19.38 -46.04
C CYS A 8 0.48 18.03 -45.42
N TYR A 9 1.16 17.62 -44.33
CA TYR A 9 0.90 16.37 -43.62
C TYR A 9 0.51 16.65 -42.17
N SER A 10 -0.67 17.26 -41.97
CA SER A 10 -1.24 17.68 -40.67
C SER A 10 -1.35 16.56 -39.62
N ILE A 11 -1.17 15.29 -40.00
CA ILE A 11 -1.31 14.13 -39.10
C ILE A 11 0.02 13.41 -38.84
N PHE A 12 1.03 13.54 -39.71
CA PHE A 12 2.34 12.89 -39.54
C PHE A 12 3.25 13.66 -38.57
N CYS A 13 2.98 14.95 -38.35
CA CYS A 13 3.87 15.83 -37.58
C CYS A 13 3.53 15.91 -36.07
N ALA A 14 2.29 15.65 -35.66
CA ALA A 14 1.88 15.83 -34.25
C ALA A 14 2.52 14.81 -33.30
N VAL A 15 2.85 13.60 -33.77
CA VAL A 15 3.49 12.56 -32.94
C VAL A 15 5.02 12.62 -33.04
N ILE A 16 5.56 13.01 -34.20
CA ILE A 16 7.02 13.14 -34.39
C ILE A 16 7.57 14.39 -33.69
N SER A 17 6.77 15.44 -33.50
CA SER A 17 7.23 16.69 -32.86
C SER A 17 7.64 16.53 -31.38
N LEU A 18 7.19 15.48 -30.69
CA LEU A 18 7.57 15.22 -29.29
C LEU A 18 8.87 14.42 -29.15
N LEU A 19 9.42 13.88 -30.25
CA LEU A 19 10.67 13.13 -30.27
C LEU A 19 11.89 13.97 -30.70
N ILE A 20 11.66 15.22 -31.12
CA ILE A 20 12.70 16.09 -31.71
C ILE A 20 13.61 16.73 -30.64
N ASP A 21 13.25 16.65 -29.36
CA ASP A 21 14.03 17.35 -28.31
C ASP A 21 15.33 16.63 -27.91
N TYR A 22 15.61 15.40 -28.39
CA TYR A 22 16.78 14.61 -27.94
C TYR A 22 17.63 13.93 -29.01
N ILE A 23 17.39 14.09 -30.32
CA ILE A 23 18.01 13.19 -31.31
C ILE A 23 18.97 13.94 -32.25
N ILE A 24 20.27 13.78 -31.97
CA ILE A 24 21.36 14.05 -32.92
C ILE A 24 21.39 12.89 -33.93
N LEU A 25 20.39 12.70 -34.81
CA LEU A 25 20.43 11.67 -35.89
C LEU A 25 19.32 11.82 -36.98
N ASP A 26 18.82 13.04 -37.20
CA ASP A 26 17.63 13.36 -38.01
C ASP A 26 17.64 13.01 -39.52
N LYS A 27 18.71 12.45 -40.09
CA LYS A 27 18.77 12.17 -41.55
C LYS A 27 18.91 10.70 -41.90
N ILE A 28 19.53 9.90 -41.04
CA ILE A 28 19.83 8.49 -41.34
C ILE A 28 18.58 7.66 -41.08
N ILE A 29 17.94 7.85 -39.92
CA ILE A 29 16.72 7.14 -39.51
C ILE A 29 15.58 7.41 -40.50
N PHE A 30 15.36 8.68 -40.86
CA PHE A 30 14.32 9.03 -41.84
C PHE A 30 14.56 8.42 -43.22
N ARG A 31 15.82 8.30 -43.66
CA ARG A 31 16.17 7.63 -44.91
C ARG A 31 15.96 6.12 -44.84
N TYR A 32 16.29 5.52 -43.71
CA TYR A 32 16.08 4.10 -43.46
C TYR A 32 14.58 3.74 -43.49
N ILE A 33 13.74 4.48 -42.75
CA ILE A 33 12.28 4.28 -42.72
C ILE A 33 11.67 4.51 -44.11
N PHE A 34 12.10 5.56 -44.82
CA PHE A 34 11.63 5.82 -46.17
C PHE A 34 11.99 4.68 -47.13
N PHE A 35 13.20 4.14 -47.03
CA PHE A 35 13.66 3.04 -47.85
C PHE A 35 12.87 1.75 -47.56
N ASP A 36 12.60 1.44 -46.30
CA ASP A 36 11.87 0.24 -45.92
C ASP A 36 10.41 0.25 -46.42
N VAL A 37 9.69 1.36 -46.21
CA VAL A 37 8.30 1.52 -46.69
C VAL A 37 8.20 1.54 -48.21
N SER A 38 9.16 2.18 -48.89
CA SER A 38 9.08 2.42 -50.34
C SER A 38 9.64 1.29 -51.19
N VAL A 39 10.67 0.58 -50.71
CA VAL A 39 11.48 -0.35 -51.53
C VAL A 39 11.48 -1.77 -50.97
N HIS A 40 11.52 -1.94 -49.65
CA HIS A 40 11.84 -3.24 -49.07
C HIS A 40 10.61 -4.10 -48.81
N SER A 41 9.63 -3.59 -48.06
CA SER A 41 8.59 -4.46 -47.49
C SER A 41 7.15 -4.10 -47.88
N HIS A 42 6.90 -2.92 -48.49
CA HIS A 42 5.55 -2.37 -48.71
C HIS A 42 4.61 -2.69 -47.54
N SER A 43 5.15 -2.55 -46.33
CA SER A 43 4.52 -2.99 -45.10
C SER A 43 4.32 -1.77 -44.21
N CYS A 44 3.37 -1.88 -43.29
CA CYS A 44 3.05 -0.81 -42.38
C CYS A 44 3.93 -0.90 -41.13
N LEU A 45 4.61 0.20 -40.79
CA LEU A 45 5.56 0.33 -39.67
C LEU A 45 5.01 -0.07 -38.29
N TRP A 46 3.68 -0.07 -38.15
CA TRP A 46 3.03 -0.49 -36.91
C TRP A 46 2.56 -1.95 -36.95
N CYS A 47 2.28 -2.46 -38.15
CA CYS A 47 1.71 -3.79 -38.30
C CYS A 47 2.75 -4.88 -38.54
N ASN A 48 3.97 -4.55 -39.00
CA ASN A 48 5.08 -5.46 -39.35
C ASN A 48 4.62 -6.87 -39.71
N GLU A 49 4.50 -7.77 -38.73
CA GLU A 49 4.16 -9.19 -38.90
C GLU A 49 2.67 -9.54 -38.75
N LYS A 50 1.89 -8.73 -38.05
CA LYS A 50 0.44 -8.93 -37.85
C LYS A 50 -0.39 -8.37 -39.01
N GLY A 51 0.24 -7.62 -39.91
CA GLY A 51 -0.39 -6.94 -41.04
C GLY A 51 -0.34 -7.74 -42.34
N LYS A 52 -1.12 -7.27 -43.33
CA LYS A 52 -0.98 -7.71 -44.72
C LYS A 52 0.16 -6.90 -45.36
N SER A 53 1.03 -7.54 -46.13
CA SER A 53 1.91 -6.86 -47.06
C SER A 53 1.08 -6.22 -48.18
N PHE A 54 1.36 -4.98 -48.54
CA PHE A 54 0.69 -4.29 -49.64
C PHE A 54 1.48 -4.44 -50.94
N TYR A 55 0.82 -4.27 -52.07
CA TYR A 55 1.45 -4.38 -53.39
C TYR A 55 1.88 -3.02 -53.96
N SER A 56 1.46 -1.92 -53.36
CA SER A 56 1.78 -0.56 -53.81
C SER A 56 2.05 0.36 -52.63
N THR A 57 2.93 1.34 -52.84
CA THR A 57 3.25 2.36 -51.84
C THR A 57 2.04 3.23 -51.51
N GLU A 58 1.16 3.48 -52.48
CA GLU A 58 -0.09 4.23 -52.28
C GLU A 58 -1.06 3.48 -51.35
N ALA A 59 -1.16 2.15 -51.47
CA ALA A 59 -2.00 1.35 -50.58
C ALA A 59 -1.47 1.33 -49.14
N VAL A 60 -0.14 1.31 -48.96
CA VAL A 60 0.49 1.44 -47.63
C VAL A 60 0.18 2.82 -47.03
N GLN A 61 0.36 3.88 -47.81
CA GLN A 61 0.12 5.25 -47.35
C GLN A 61 -1.35 5.45 -46.95
N ALA A 62 -2.30 5.00 -47.77
CA ALA A 62 -3.73 5.03 -47.45
C ALA A 62 -4.05 4.22 -46.18
N HIS A 63 -3.46 3.02 -46.03
CA HIS A 63 -3.63 2.22 -44.82
C HIS A 63 -3.09 2.93 -43.56
N MET A 64 -1.92 3.56 -43.66
CA MET A 64 -1.31 4.30 -42.55
C MET A 64 -2.15 5.51 -42.16
N THR A 65 -2.71 6.23 -43.13
CA THR A 65 -3.60 7.37 -42.86
C THR A 65 -4.93 6.95 -42.26
N ASP A 66 -5.55 5.91 -42.81
CA ASP A 66 -6.90 5.48 -42.41
C ASP A 66 -6.91 4.87 -41.00
N LYS A 67 -5.85 4.12 -40.65
CA LYS A 67 -5.71 3.51 -39.33
C LYS A 67 -4.86 4.32 -38.35
N SER A 68 -4.34 5.47 -38.77
CA SER A 68 -3.37 6.28 -38.01
C SER A 68 -2.12 5.50 -37.57
N HIS A 69 -1.69 4.51 -38.36
CA HIS A 69 -0.48 3.70 -38.13
C HIS A 69 0.80 4.43 -38.59
N CYS A 70 0.92 5.70 -38.21
CA CYS A 70 2.05 6.57 -38.54
C CYS A 70 3.09 6.67 -37.40
N LYS A 71 2.85 5.95 -36.29
CA LYS A 71 3.78 5.85 -35.17
C LYS A 71 4.72 4.67 -35.43
N LEU A 72 5.99 4.84 -35.07
CA LEU A 72 6.95 3.72 -35.05
C LEU A 72 6.60 2.79 -33.89
N PHE A 73 6.48 1.50 -34.19
CA PHE A 73 6.33 0.48 -33.18
C PHE A 73 7.70 0.23 -32.53
N THR A 74 7.78 0.50 -31.23
CA THR A 74 9.01 0.42 -30.42
C THR A 74 8.88 -0.63 -29.32
N ASP A 75 7.79 -1.39 -29.33
CA ASP A 75 7.55 -2.46 -28.37
C ASP A 75 8.07 -3.79 -28.94
N GLY A 76 8.75 -4.60 -28.14
CA GLY A 76 9.24 -5.92 -28.56
C GLY A 76 10.41 -5.90 -29.56
N ASP A 77 10.49 -6.90 -30.43
CA ASP A 77 11.64 -7.16 -31.32
C ASP A 77 11.91 -6.03 -32.33
N ALA A 78 10.88 -5.25 -32.68
CA ALA A 78 11.03 -4.09 -33.56
C ALA A 78 11.93 -2.99 -32.95
N ALA A 79 12.05 -2.91 -31.62
CA ALA A 79 12.96 -1.97 -30.97
C ALA A 79 14.43 -2.27 -31.28
N LEU A 80 14.77 -3.55 -31.51
CA LEU A 80 16.14 -3.98 -31.74
C LEU A 80 16.66 -3.51 -33.10
N GLU A 81 15.82 -3.51 -34.13
CA GLU A 81 16.18 -2.99 -35.46
C GLU A 81 16.57 -1.52 -35.44
N PHE A 82 16.05 -0.77 -34.47
CA PHE A 82 16.34 0.64 -34.32
C PHE A 82 17.44 0.95 -33.30
N ALA A 83 17.91 -0.03 -32.54
CA ALA A 83 18.85 0.17 -31.43
C ALA A 83 20.16 0.84 -31.88
N ASP A 84 20.69 0.47 -33.04
CA ASP A 84 21.93 1.03 -33.61
C ASP A 84 21.83 2.52 -33.93
N PHE A 85 20.61 3.04 -34.11
CA PHE A 85 20.38 4.45 -34.38
C PHE A 85 20.22 5.30 -33.11
N TYR A 86 20.19 4.70 -31.92
CA TYR A 86 20.05 5.42 -30.66
C TYR A 86 21.30 5.27 -29.78
N ASP A 87 21.90 6.40 -29.41
CA ASP A 87 22.97 6.42 -28.42
C ASP A 87 22.42 6.74 -27.03
N PHE A 88 22.30 5.70 -26.19
CA PHE A 88 21.80 5.83 -24.82
C PHE A 88 22.86 6.31 -23.83
N ARG A 89 24.15 6.38 -24.21
CA ARG A 89 25.25 6.71 -23.29
C ARG A 89 25.08 8.06 -22.61
N SER A 90 24.47 9.03 -23.28
CA SER A 90 24.25 10.38 -22.74
C SER A 90 23.14 10.48 -21.69
N SER A 91 22.27 9.46 -21.59
CA SER A 91 21.10 9.49 -20.70
C SER A 91 21.37 8.90 -19.32
N TYR A 92 22.50 8.21 -19.14
CA TYR A 92 22.87 7.62 -17.86
C TYR A 92 23.61 8.64 -16.99
N PRO A 93 23.15 8.89 -15.74
CA PRO A 93 23.79 9.85 -14.82
C PRO A 93 25.27 9.51 -14.52
N ASP A 94 25.65 8.23 -14.60
CA ASP A 94 27.01 7.74 -14.30
C ASP A 94 28.03 8.00 -15.41
N ALA A 95 27.60 8.42 -16.61
CA ALA A 95 28.49 8.71 -17.73
C ALA A 95 29.37 9.97 -17.54
N LYS A 96 29.27 10.66 -16.38
CA LYS A 96 30.06 11.86 -16.07
C LYS A 96 31.42 11.57 -15.45
N HIS A 97 31.70 10.35 -15.01
CA HIS A 97 33.07 9.93 -14.71
C HIS A 97 33.62 9.31 -15.99
N GLY A 98 34.59 10.00 -16.61
CA GLY A 98 35.21 9.60 -17.88
C GLY A 98 36.08 8.37 -17.73
N ASP A 99 35.46 7.25 -17.38
CA ASP A 99 36.01 5.92 -17.57
C ASP A 99 35.39 5.40 -18.87
N ASP A 100 36.27 5.09 -19.81
CA ASP A 100 36.01 4.46 -21.09
C ASP A 100 35.41 3.08 -20.85
N VAL A 101 34.09 3.05 -20.63
CA VAL A 101 33.34 1.81 -20.49
C VAL A 101 33.25 1.16 -21.87
N GLU A 102 34.28 0.39 -22.21
CA GLU A 102 34.13 -0.74 -23.13
C GLU A 102 32.89 -1.52 -22.69
N MET A 103 31.97 -1.74 -23.62
CA MET A 103 30.75 -2.52 -23.40
C MET A 103 31.14 -3.95 -23.01
N LYS A 104 31.40 -4.19 -21.72
CA LYS A 104 31.60 -5.52 -21.18
C LYS A 104 30.21 -6.09 -20.92
N ASP A 105 29.79 -6.96 -21.83
CA ASP A 105 28.56 -7.74 -21.71
C ASP A 105 28.44 -8.33 -20.30
N GLY A 106 27.39 -7.92 -19.57
CA GLY A 106 26.80 -8.76 -18.54
C GLY A 106 26.77 -8.28 -17.09
N GLU A 107 27.16 -7.05 -16.76
CA GLU A 107 27.04 -6.58 -15.36
C GLU A 107 26.37 -5.21 -15.30
N LEU A 108 25.03 -5.24 -15.28
CA LEU A 108 24.20 -4.10 -14.92
C LEU A 108 24.56 -3.69 -13.49
N PRO A 109 24.81 -2.40 -13.19
CA PRO A 109 25.04 -1.96 -11.82
C PRO A 109 23.77 -2.25 -11.03
N ASP A 110 23.91 -3.04 -9.96
CA ASP A 110 22.85 -3.41 -9.01
C ASP A 110 22.50 -2.22 -8.09
N GLU A 111 22.38 -1.02 -8.68
CA GLU A 111 22.24 0.22 -7.95
C GLU A 111 20.76 0.52 -7.71
N LYS A 112 20.31 -0.02 -6.57
CA LYS A 112 18.99 0.20 -5.95
C LYS A 112 17.87 -0.35 -6.81
N ALA A 113 17.82 -1.68 -6.88
CA ALA A 113 16.65 -2.39 -7.33
C ALA A 113 15.40 -1.78 -6.69
N VAL A 114 14.45 -1.40 -7.53
CA VAL A 114 13.12 -1.02 -7.11
C VAL A 114 12.54 -2.21 -6.35
N GLU A 115 12.54 -2.17 -5.02
CA GLU A 115 12.02 -3.26 -4.21
C GLU A 115 10.50 -3.16 -4.21
N PHE A 116 9.87 -4.19 -4.75
CA PHE A 116 8.43 -4.41 -4.67
C PHE A 116 8.16 -5.37 -3.52
N ASP A 117 7.40 -4.89 -2.53
CA ASP A 117 6.94 -5.73 -1.43
C ASP A 117 5.54 -6.27 -1.76
N ASP A 118 5.49 -7.56 -2.11
CA ASP A 118 4.25 -8.27 -2.45
C ASP A 118 3.24 -8.29 -1.29
N GLU A 119 3.70 -8.25 -0.04
CA GLU A 119 2.83 -8.33 1.15
C GLU A 119 2.14 -7.01 1.43
N THR A 120 2.87 -5.89 1.38
CA THR A 120 2.33 -4.56 1.66
C THR A 120 1.79 -3.86 0.41
N LEU A 121 2.04 -4.40 -0.79
CA LEU A 121 1.71 -3.81 -2.08
C LEU A 121 2.28 -2.38 -2.21
N GLU A 122 3.50 -2.20 -1.69
CA GLU A 122 4.27 -0.95 -1.73
C GLU A 122 5.47 -1.10 -2.67
N LEU A 123 5.74 -0.05 -3.43
CA LEU A 123 6.91 0.08 -4.30
C LEU A 123 7.87 1.09 -3.67
N THR A 124 9.10 0.68 -3.38
CA THR A 124 10.14 1.60 -2.91
C THR A 124 11.04 2.03 -4.05
N LEU A 125 11.20 3.34 -4.22
CA LEU A 125 12.03 3.91 -5.27
C LEU A 125 13.48 4.05 -4.79
N PRO A 126 14.45 4.11 -5.71
CA PRO A 126 15.85 4.45 -5.41
C PRO A 126 16.02 5.80 -4.69
N SER A 127 15.03 6.69 -4.83
CA SER A 127 14.93 7.97 -4.14
C SER A 127 14.47 7.86 -2.67
N GLY A 128 14.11 6.67 -2.21
CA GLY A 128 13.53 6.41 -0.89
C GLY A 128 12.04 6.71 -0.78
N ALA A 129 11.39 7.16 -1.87
CA ALA A 129 9.95 7.38 -1.89
C ALA A 129 9.20 6.04 -1.93
N LYS A 130 8.13 5.92 -1.14
CA LYS A 130 7.22 4.76 -1.16
C LYS A 130 5.95 5.09 -1.94
N ILE A 131 5.62 4.28 -2.94
CA ILE A 131 4.42 4.41 -3.76
C ILE A 131 3.48 3.23 -3.48
N GLY A 132 2.24 3.52 -3.10
CA GLY A 132 1.24 2.48 -2.83
C GLY A 132 0.51 2.00 -4.08
N HIS A 133 0.00 0.76 -4.04
CA HIS A 133 -0.78 0.18 -5.14
C HIS A 133 -2.19 0.78 -5.29
N ARG A 134 -2.70 0.83 -6.53
CA ARG A 134 -4.03 1.40 -6.87
C ARG A 134 -5.21 0.71 -6.17
N SER A 135 -5.09 -0.57 -5.82
CA SER A 135 -6.14 -1.33 -5.11
C SER A 135 -6.44 -0.74 -3.73
N LEU A 136 -5.43 -0.15 -3.09
CA LEU A 136 -5.53 0.41 -1.73
C LEU A 136 -5.94 1.90 -1.74
N MET A 137 -6.27 2.47 -2.90
CA MET A 137 -6.63 3.88 -3.03
C MET A 137 -7.80 4.30 -2.12
N ARG A 138 -8.75 3.40 -1.85
CA ARG A 138 -9.86 3.65 -0.91
C ARG A 138 -9.34 3.94 0.50
N TYR A 139 -8.33 3.18 0.95
CA TYR A 139 -7.74 3.32 2.28
C TYR A 139 -6.80 4.52 2.33
N TYR A 140 -6.03 4.79 1.28
CA TYR A 140 -5.18 5.99 1.23
C TYR A 140 -5.97 7.29 1.23
N LYS A 141 -7.21 7.29 0.74
CA LYS A 141 -8.13 8.43 0.82
C LYS A 141 -8.83 8.55 2.18
N GLN A 142 -8.75 7.53 3.04
CA GLN A 142 -9.40 7.53 4.34
C GLN A 142 -8.71 8.51 5.28
N ARG A 143 -9.47 9.47 5.80
CA ARG A 143 -9.02 10.36 6.87
C ARG A 143 -9.49 9.78 8.19
N PHE A 144 -8.58 9.19 8.95
CA PHE A 144 -8.88 8.87 10.34
C PHE A 144 -8.99 10.18 11.13
N GLY A 145 -9.99 10.29 11.99
CA GLY A 145 -10.06 11.40 12.93
C GLY A 145 -8.80 11.41 13.80
N VAL A 146 -8.35 12.59 14.23
CA VAL A 146 -7.24 12.72 15.19
C VAL A 146 -7.56 11.81 16.37
N GLN A 147 -6.66 10.87 16.66
CA GLN A 147 -6.73 10.03 17.85
C GLN A 147 -6.99 10.96 19.03
N ARG A 148 -8.19 10.87 19.62
CA ARG A 148 -8.48 11.56 20.87
C ARG A 148 -7.58 10.89 21.88
N THR A 149 -6.42 11.47 22.14
CA THR A 149 -5.63 11.19 23.33
C THR A 149 -6.53 11.56 24.50
N LEU A 150 -7.28 10.57 24.97
CA LEU A 150 -8.04 10.65 26.20
C LEU A 150 -6.99 10.79 27.28
N VAL A 151 -6.62 12.03 27.61
CA VAL A 151 -5.92 12.30 28.86
C VAL A 151 -6.79 11.66 29.93
N PRO A 152 -6.30 10.65 30.67
CA PRO A 152 -7.07 10.03 31.72
C PRO A 152 -7.20 11.06 32.84
N ALA A 153 -8.19 11.95 32.70
CA ALA A 153 -8.61 12.82 33.78
C ALA A 153 -9.19 11.89 34.84
N HIS A 154 -8.42 11.67 35.91
CA HIS A 154 -8.83 10.84 37.04
C HIS A 154 -9.97 11.55 37.78
N ASN A 155 -11.17 11.41 37.24
CA ASN A 155 -12.38 12.01 37.78
C ASN A 155 -13.23 10.87 38.36
N GLN A 156 -13.00 10.53 39.63
CA GLN A 156 -13.71 9.46 40.34
C GLN A 156 -15.25 9.62 40.26
N LYS A 157 -15.74 10.87 40.15
CA LYS A 157 -17.17 11.18 40.00
C LYS A 157 -17.71 10.85 38.59
N ALA A 158 -16.86 10.84 37.55
CA ALA A 158 -17.25 10.44 36.20
C ALA A 158 -17.40 8.91 36.10
N VAL A 159 -16.50 8.16 36.74
CA VAL A 159 -16.54 6.68 36.80
C VAL A 159 -17.87 6.20 37.38
N GLY A 160 -18.35 6.81 38.46
CA GLY A 160 -19.65 6.46 39.05
C GLY A 160 -20.86 6.76 38.16
N ARG A 161 -20.83 7.84 37.35
CA ARG A 161 -21.89 8.14 36.38
C ARG A 161 -21.90 7.13 35.23
N VAL A 162 -20.72 6.79 34.73
CA VAL A 162 -20.53 5.81 33.66
C VAL A 162 -21.00 4.42 34.14
N LEU A 163 -20.63 3.99 35.35
CA LEU A 163 -21.11 2.74 35.94
C LEU A 163 -22.65 2.68 36.08
N LYS A 164 -23.30 3.80 36.41
CA LYS A 164 -24.78 3.87 36.45
C LYS A 164 -25.40 3.75 35.05
N GLN A 165 -24.79 4.37 34.04
CA GLN A 165 -25.25 4.25 32.65
C GLN A 165 -25.12 2.81 32.15
N TYR A 166 -23.99 2.16 32.39
CA TYR A 166 -23.82 0.76 32.05
C TYR A 166 -24.83 -0.14 32.77
N LYS A 167 -25.09 0.10 34.06
CA LYS A 167 -26.11 -0.64 34.82
C LYS A 167 -27.52 -0.45 34.25
N ALA A 168 -27.86 0.76 33.77
CA ALA A 168 -29.13 1.05 33.13
C ALA A 168 -29.26 0.40 31.73
N LEU A 169 -28.15 0.24 31.03
CA LEU A 169 -28.06 -0.50 29.76
C LEU A 169 -28.12 -2.02 29.92
N GLY A 170 -28.32 -2.52 31.15
CA GLY A 170 -28.38 -3.95 31.43
C GLY A 170 -27.02 -4.62 31.56
N TRP A 171 -25.91 -3.85 31.57
CA TRP A 171 -24.60 -4.38 31.91
C TRP A 171 -24.50 -4.58 33.42
N ALA A 172 -25.04 -5.71 33.88
CA ALA A 172 -24.73 -6.27 35.17
C ALA A 172 -23.39 -7.00 35.02
N GLY A 173 -22.27 -6.28 35.18
CA GLY A 173 -20.98 -6.95 35.36
C GLY A 173 -21.06 -7.96 36.51
N ASP A 174 -20.06 -8.84 36.59
CA ASP A 174 -19.96 -9.96 37.56
C ASP A 174 -20.08 -9.55 39.06
N PHE A 175 -20.09 -8.25 39.33
CA PHE A 175 -20.30 -7.63 40.64
C PHE A 175 -21.68 -7.86 41.27
N GLY A 176 -22.70 -8.26 40.50
CA GLY A 176 -24.02 -8.60 41.06
C GLY A 176 -23.96 -9.74 42.07
N PHE A 177 -23.13 -10.75 41.78
CA PHE A 177 -22.90 -11.90 42.63
C PHE A 177 -22.08 -11.54 43.88
N VAL A 178 -21.04 -10.70 43.70
CA VAL A 178 -20.14 -10.25 44.79
C VAL A 178 -20.88 -9.44 45.85
N SER A 179 -21.79 -8.54 45.45
CA SER A 179 -22.61 -7.76 46.40
C SER A 179 -23.55 -8.65 47.22
N GLN A 180 -24.15 -9.66 46.60
CA GLN A 180 -25.05 -10.58 47.29
C GLN A 180 -24.26 -11.47 48.26
N GLN A 181 -23.14 -12.05 47.79
CA GLN A 181 -22.25 -12.89 48.58
C GLN A 181 -21.67 -12.16 49.81
N GLN A 182 -21.35 -10.86 49.69
CA GLN A 182 -20.88 -10.05 50.83
C GLN A 182 -21.96 -9.84 51.91
N LYS A 183 -23.21 -9.56 51.50
CA LYS A 183 -24.34 -9.42 52.43
C LYS A 183 -24.65 -10.74 53.15
N ASP A 184 -24.62 -11.84 52.40
CA ASP A 184 -24.83 -13.18 52.94
C ASP A 184 -23.72 -13.57 53.93
N MET A 185 -22.45 -13.23 53.62
CA MET A 185 -21.32 -13.43 54.53
C MET A 185 -21.48 -12.66 55.86
N GLN A 186 -21.97 -11.41 55.82
CA GLN A 186 -22.19 -10.63 57.04
C GLN A 186 -23.32 -11.23 57.90
N TYR A 187 -24.40 -11.68 57.28
CA TYR A 187 -25.50 -12.36 57.96
C TYR A 187 -25.02 -13.66 58.63
N VAL A 188 -24.27 -14.50 57.90
CA VAL A 188 -23.70 -15.75 58.41
C VAL A 188 -22.75 -15.50 59.59
N ARG A 189 -21.87 -14.49 59.50
CA ARG A 189 -20.97 -14.11 60.61
C ARG A 189 -21.75 -13.70 61.87
N ARG A 190 -22.82 -12.91 61.72
CA ARG A 190 -23.68 -12.47 62.83
C ARG A 190 -24.40 -13.64 63.49
N MET A 191 -24.95 -14.57 62.70
CA MET A 191 -25.63 -15.74 63.24
C MET A 191 -24.67 -16.68 63.96
N LYS A 192 -23.46 -16.89 63.40
CA LYS A 192 -22.42 -17.71 64.02
C LYS A 192 -21.96 -17.13 65.35
N SER A 193 -21.72 -15.82 65.45
CA SER A 193 -21.30 -15.19 66.72
C SER A 193 -22.39 -15.28 67.79
N LYS A 194 -23.65 -15.03 67.42
CA LYS A 194 -24.80 -15.16 68.33
C LYS A 194 -24.94 -16.60 68.84
N TRP A 195 -24.77 -17.58 67.97
CA TRP A 195 -24.85 -19.00 68.34
C TRP A 195 -23.68 -19.41 69.25
N MET A 196 -22.44 -19.02 68.93
CA MET A 196 -21.28 -19.29 69.78
C MET A 196 -21.43 -18.70 71.18
N LEU A 197 -21.93 -17.46 71.29
CA LEU A 197 -22.16 -16.81 72.56
C LEU A 197 -23.23 -17.55 73.37
N LYS A 198 -24.35 -17.91 72.76
CA LYS A 198 -25.42 -18.69 73.40
C LYS A 198 -24.91 -20.05 73.90
N MET A 199 -24.14 -20.77 73.08
CA MET A 199 -23.54 -22.04 73.46
C MET A 199 -22.50 -21.88 74.58
N GLY A 200 -21.67 -20.84 74.53
CA GLY A 200 -20.69 -20.54 75.57
C GLY A 200 -21.34 -20.22 76.92
N MET A 201 -22.37 -19.38 76.94
CA MET A 201 -23.11 -19.07 78.16
C MET A 201 -23.79 -20.31 78.76
N ASN A 202 -24.41 -21.15 77.93
CA ASN A 202 -25.02 -22.40 78.39
C ASN A 202 -23.98 -23.43 78.86
N SER A 203 -22.76 -23.37 78.31
CA SER A 203 -21.64 -24.24 78.70
C SER A 203 -21.20 -24.01 80.14
N ASN A 204 -21.37 -22.79 80.68
CA ASN A 204 -20.97 -22.48 82.07
C ASN A 204 -21.77 -23.29 83.08
N ALA A 205 -23.07 -23.51 82.83
CA ALA A 205 -23.93 -24.32 83.70
C ALA A 205 -23.87 -25.81 83.37
N THR A 206 -23.78 -26.16 82.09
CA THR A 206 -23.86 -27.58 81.66
C THR A 206 -22.55 -28.35 81.79
N LYS A 207 -21.38 -27.69 81.69
CA LYS A 207 -20.07 -28.37 81.76
C LYS A 207 -19.40 -28.33 83.12
N GLN A 208 -19.85 -27.48 84.04
CA GLN A 208 -19.28 -27.38 85.40
C GLN A 208 -20.05 -28.27 86.39
N THR A 209 -20.18 -29.57 86.11
CA THR A 209 -20.97 -30.52 86.92
C THR A 209 -20.41 -30.74 88.34
N HIS A 210 -19.11 -30.55 88.52
CA HIS A 210 -18.41 -30.70 89.81
C HIS A 210 -17.69 -29.40 90.22
N PHE A 211 -18.37 -28.26 90.09
CA PHE A 211 -17.82 -26.97 90.50
C PHE A 211 -17.59 -26.91 92.02
N ARG A 212 -16.39 -26.48 92.45
CA ARG A 212 -16.02 -26.30 93.86
C ARG A 212 -15.69 -24.83 94.13
N ALA A 213 -16.46 -24.18 95.00
CA ALA A 213 -16.19 -22.81 95.44
C ALA A 213 -14.91 -22.76 96.29
N GLN A 214 -14.05 -21.77 96.05
CA GLN A 214 -12.75 -21.63 96.72
C GLN A 214 -12.84 -20.85 98.04
N VAL A 215 -13.82 -19.95 98.17
CA VAL A 215 -14.09 -19.19 99.40
C VAL A 215 -15.44 -19.64 99.94
N MET A 216 -15.45 -20.12 101.18
CA MET A 216 -16.66 -20.46 101.91
C MET A 216 -16.92 -19.30 102.88
N PHE A 217 -18.09 -18.67 102.78
CA PHE A 217 -18.53 -17.64 103.72
C PHE A 217 -19.10 -18.27 104.99
#